data_AF-A0A9W7H4M8-F1
#
_entry.id   AF-A0A9W7H4M8-F1
#
_cell.length_a   1.000
_cell.length_b   1.000
_cell.length_c   1.000
_cell.angle_alpha   90.00
_cell.angle_beta   90.00
_cell.angle_gamma   90.00
#
_symmetry.space_group_name_H-M   'P 1'
#
loop_
_entity.id
_entity.type
_entity.pdbx_description
1 polymer ?
#
loop_
_entity_poly.entity_id
_entity_poly.type
_entity_poly.pdbx_seq_one_letter_code
_entity_poly.pdbx_strand_id
1 'polypeptide(L)'
;MLIHGTSNTRPIGVERQLMHEQPRLEGWTRPPEGWSKLNTDGAVSGGSGMTSCGGVIRGAEGQWIMGFTRRLRVCSPLEAKLFWDL
;
A
#
# COMPACT_ATOMS: atom_id res chain seq x y z
N MET A 1 -3.75 18.02 1.96
CA MET A 1 -3.65 19.44 1.57
C MET A 1 -3.89 19.53 0.07
N LEU A 2 -5.02 20.10 -0.33
CA LEU A 2 -5.37 20.34 -1.73
C LEU A 2 -4.56 21.51 -2.26
N ILE A 3 -3.94 21.36 -3.43
CA ILE A 3 -3.40 22.48 -4.20
C ILE A 3 -4.06 22.40 -5.59
N HIS A 4 -4.98 23.33 -5.87
CA HIS A 4 -5.50 23.56 -7.20
C HIS A 4 -4.52 24.46 -7.95
N GLY A 5 -3.96 23.96 -9.06
CA GLY A 5 -3.26 24.77 -10.06
C GLY A 5 -3.87 24.46 -11.42
N THR A 6 -4.55 25.42 -12.01
CA THR A 6 -5.07 25.33 -13.39
C THR A 6 -4.06 25.97 -14.34
N SER A 7 -3.52 25.20 -15.27
CA SER A 7 -2.97 25.74 -16.52
C SER A 7 -3.28 24.79 -17.66
N ASN A 8 -3.94 25.34 -18.68
CA ASN A 8 -4.58 24.63 -19.78
C ASN A 8 -3.62 24.53 -20.98
N THR A 9 -3.14 23.33 -21.30
CA THR A 9 -2.52 22.99 -22.60
C THR A 9 -2.79 21.52 -22.93
N ARG A 10 -3.37 21.26 -24.11
CA ARG A 10 -3.46 19.95 -24.81
C ARG A 10 -2.91 20.13 -26.24
N PRO A 11 -2.53 19.09 -27.02
CA PRO A 11 -2.58 17.62 -26.81
C PRO A 11 -1.20 16.93 -27.09
N ILE A 12 -0.93 15.65 -26.81
CA ILE A 12 -1.18 14.45 -27.64
C ILE A 12 -0.89 13.20 -26.76
N GLY A 13 -1.88 12.30 -26.65
CA GLY A 13 -1.67 10.85 -26.64
C GLY A 13 -0.97 10.17 -25.45
N VAL A 14 -1.47 10.32 -24.22
CA VAL A 14 -1.52 9.16 -23.30
C VAL A 14 -2.74 9.37 -22.41
N GLU A 15 -3.85 8.76 -22.80
CA GLU A 15 -4.98 8.59 -21.91
C GLU A 15 -4.49 7.75 -20.74
N ARG A 16 -4.10 8.41 -19.63
CA ARG A 16 -4.09 7.77 -18.32
C ARG A 16 -5.55 7.46 -18.03
N GLN A 17 -5.99 6.34 -18.59
CA GLN A 17 -7.09 5.56 -18.07
C GLN A 17 -6.69 5.31 -16.62
N LEU A 18 -7.14 6.20 -15.72
CA LEU A 18 -7.12 5.94 -14.30
C LEU A 18 -8.03 4.73 -14.19
N MET A 19 -7.41 3.54 -14.16
CA MET A 19 -8.08 2.31 -13.84
C MET A 19 -8.76 2.60 -12.52
N HIS A 20 -10.07 2.84 -12.60
CA HIS A 20 -10.92 2.86 -11.44
C HIS A 20 -10.99 1.39 -11.05
N GLU A 21 -9.92 0.92 -10.41
CA GLU A 21 -9.94 -0.32 -9.66
C GLU A 21 -11.00 -0.09 -8.60
N GLN A 22 -12.22 -0.51 -8.92
CA GLN A 22 -13.27 -0.68 -7.94
C GLN A 22 -12.60 -1.48 -6.82
N PRO A 23 -12.53 -0.95 -5.59
CA PRO A 23 -11.90 -1.68 -4.51
C PRO A 23 -12.67 -2.99 -4.40
N ARG A 24 -12.03 -4.10 -4.76
CA ARG A 24 -12.61 -5.41 -4.51
C ARG A 24 -12.74 -5.46 -3.00
N LEU A 25 -13.97 -5.35 -2.51
CA LEU A 25 -14.29 -5.62 -1.12
C LEU A 25 -14.20 -7.15 -0.95
N GLU A 26 -12.99 -7.68 -1.10
CA GLU A 26 -12.65 -9.00 -0.62
C GLU A 26 -12.63 -8.87 0.90
N GLY A 27 -13.78 -9.18 1.50
CA GLY A 27 -13.92 -9.28 2.94
C GLY A 27 -12.88 -10.25 3.50
N TRP A 28 -12.54 -10.08 4.78
CA TRP A 28 -11.60 -10.98 5.43
C TRP A 28 -12.09 -12.43 5.36
N THR A 29 -11.28 -13.31 4.80
CA THR A 29 -11.51 -14.76 4.82
C THR A 29 -10.73 -15.41 5.96
N ARG A 30 -11.36 -16.29 6.73
CA ARG A 30 -10.68 -17.09 7.76
C ARG A 30 -9.58 -17.96 7.12
N PRO A 31 -8.32 -17.88 7.57
CA PRO A 31 -7.29 -18.82 7.12
C PRO A 31 -7.54 -20.22 7.71
N PRO A 32 -6.85 -21.27 7.24
CA PRO A 32 -6.97 -22.60 7.83
C PRO A 32 -6.60 -22.61 9.33
N GLU A 33 -7.12 -23.59 10.06
CA GLU A 33 -6.83 -23.75 11.48
C GLU A 33 -5.32 -23.95 11.71
N GLY A 34 -4.79 -23.34 12.78
CA GLY A 34 -3.36 -23.31 13.07
C GLY A 34 -2.57 -22.24 12.30
N TRP A 35 -3.19 -21.54 11.35
CA TRP A 35 -2.55 -20.45 10.61
C TRP A 35 -2.87 -19.08 11.19
N SER A 36 -1.93 -18.16 10.97
CA SER A 36 -2.14 -16.73 11.17
C SER A 36 -2.10 -16.02 9.82
N LYS A 37 -2.91 -14.96 9.68
CA LYS A 37 -2.88 -14.07 8.53
C LYS A 37 -1.96 -12.89 8.82
N LEU A 38 -1.02 -12.65 7.92
CA LEU A 38 -0.14 -11.49 7.91
C LEU A 38 -0.67 -10.46 6.91
N ASN A 39 -1.08 -9.29 7.40
CA ASN A 39 -1.47 -8.15 6.59
C ASN A 39 -0.36 -7.12 6.65
N THR A 40 0.18 -6.70 5.50
CA THR A 40 1.24 -5.69 5.42
C THR A 40 0.77 -4.46 4.63
N ASP A 41 1.25 -3.29 5.02
CA ASP A 41 1.02 -2.04 4.30
C ASP A 41 2.27 -1.15 4.31
N GLY A 42 2.40 -0.30 3.29
CA GLY A 42 3.50 0.62 3.09
C GLY A 42 3.02 2.06 2.95
N ALA A 43 3.78 3.00 3.51
CA ALA A 43 3.52 4.43 3.38
C ALA A 43 4.76 5.17 2.86
N VAL A 44 4.52 6.16 1.99
CA VAL A 44 5.52 7.07 1.43
C VAL A 44 5.13 8.51 1.76
N SER A 45 6.05 9.27 2.34
CA SER A 45 5.89 10.71 2.53
C SER A 45 6.21 11.45 1.22
N GLY A 46 5.20 12.08 0.61
CA GLY A 46 5.37 12.78 -0.67
C GLY A 46 6.37 13.95 -0.65
N GLY A 47 6.60 14.57 0.52
CA GLY A 47 7.52 15.71 0.64
C GLY A 47 8.98 15.32 0.89
N SER A 48 9.23 14.18 1.54
CA SER A 48 10.59 13.76 1.94
C SER A 48 11.07 12.50 1.22
N GLY A 49 10.18 11.80 0.52
CA GLY A 49 10.44 10.46 0.00
C GLY A 49 10.69 9.42 1.09
N MET A 50 10.53 9.77 2.37
CA MET A 50 10.68 8.80 3.46
C MET A 50 9.60 7.75 3.35
N THR A 51 10.03 6.49 3.48
CA THR A 51 9.14 5.35 3.40
C THR A 51 9.12 4.60 4.72
N SER A 52 8.02 3.92 4.96
CA SER A 52 7.86 3.02 6.08
C SER A 52 6.96 1.86 5.66
N CYS A 53 7.16 0.71 6.26
CA CYS A 53 6.23 -0.39 6.17
C CYS A 53 5.76 -0.80 7.55
N GLY A 54 4.66 -1.53 7.59
CA GLY A 54 4.16 -2.15 8.80
C GLY A 54 3.20 -3.27 8.45
N GLY A 55 2.67 -3.87 9.51
CA GLY A 55 1.69 -4.91 9.34
C GLY A 55 1.12 -5.39 10.66
N VAL A 56 0.13 -6.26 10.54
CA VAL A 56 -0.52 -6.93 11.66
C VAL A 56 -0.55 -8.42 11.40
N ILE A 57 -0.31 -9.19 12.45
CA ILE A 57 -0.52 -10.63 12.50
C ILE A 57 -1.84 -10.86 13.21
N ARG A 58 -2.77 -11.54 12.56
CA ARG A 58 -4.04 -11.98 13.14
C ARG A 58 -4.11 -13.49 13.13
N GLY A 59 -4.66 -14.07 14.19
CA GLY A 59 -4.89 -15.51 14.20
C GLY A 59 -6.10 -15.92 13.35
N ALA A 60 -6.38 -17.22 13.33
CA ALA A 60 -7.43 -17.78 12.49
C ALA A 60 -8.84 -17.24 12.77
N GLU A 61 -9.14 -16.77 13.99
CA GLU A 61 -10.44 -16.13 14.31
C GLU A 61 -10.43 -14.61 14.12
N GLY A 62 -9.39 -14.07 13.49
CA GLY A 62 -9.22 -12.64 13.30
C GLY A 62 -8.76 -11.91 14.56
N GLN A 63 -8.47 -12.62 15.66
CA GLN A 63 -7.90 -12.03 16.87
C GLN A 63 -6.55 -11.37 16.58
N TRP A 64 -6.31 -10.21 17.19
CA TRP A 64 -5.03 -9.54 17.11
C TRP A 64 -3.96 -10.35 17.88
N ILE A 65 -2.83 -10.62 17.23
CA ILE A 65 -1.67 -11.28 17.86
C ILE A 65 -0.57 -10.25 18.10
N MET A 66 -0.19 -9.51 17.05
CA MET A 66 0.90 -8.52 17.11
C MET A 66 0.81 -7.52 15.95
N GLY A 67 1.37 -6.33 16.15
CA GLY A 67 1.67 -5.38 15.08
C GLY A 67 3.16 -5.08 15.00
N PHE A 68 3.65 -4.71 13.81
CA PHE A 68 5.02 -4.29 13.60
C PHE A 68 5.09 -3.09 12.65
N THR A 69 6.17 -2.32 12.77
CA THR A 69 6.50 -1.23 11.86
C THR A 69 8.01 -1.17 11.66
N ARG A 70 8.43 -0.74 10.47
CA ARG A 70 9.83 -0.48 10.13
C ARG A 70 9.90 0.77 9.29
N ARG A 71 10.67 1.74 9.77
CA ARG A 71 11.10 2.87 8.94
C ARG A 71 12.09 2.35 7.90
N LEU A 72 11.83 2.68 6.65
CA LEU A 72 12.71 2.39 5.53
C LEU A 72 13.47 3.68 5.14
N ARG A 73 14.55 3.54 4.37
CA ARG A 73 15.27 4.70 3.81
C ARG A 73 14.44 5.30 2.67
N VAL A 74 14.83 6.46 2.18
CA VAL A 74 14.22 7.03 0.96
C VAL A 74 14.33 5.99 -0.15
N CYS A 75 13.19 5.45 -0.58
CA CYS A 75 13.09 4.53 -1.69
C CYS A 75 11.84 4.86 -2.49
N SER A 76 11.93 4.77 -3.81
CA SER A 76 10.80 4.92 -4.70
C SER A 76 9.75 3.83 -4.43
N PRO A 77 8.46 4.06 -4.73
CA PRO A 77 7.43 3.01 -4.62
C PRO A 77 7.78 1.72 -5.37
N LEU A 78 8.55 1.83 -6.45
CA LEU A 78 9.04 0.70 -7.24
C LEU A 78 10.10 -0.11 -6.50
N GLU A 79 11.06 0.56 -5.83
CA GLU A 79 12.06 -0.10 -4.98
C GLU A 79 11.42 -0.73 -3.74
N ALA A 80 10.42 -0.07 -3.15
CA ALA A 80 9.64 -0.65 -2.05
C ALA A 80 8.97 -1.96 -2.48
N LYS A 81 8.42 -2.03 -3.70
CA LYS A 81 7.83 -3.25 -4.27
C LYS A 81 8.88 -4.33 -4.53
N LEU A 82 10.00 -3.98 -5.14
CA LEU A 82 11.09 -4.92 -5.46
C LEU A 82 11.70 -5.58 -4.22
N PHE A 83 11.76 -4.87 -3.08
CA PHE A 83 12.26 -5.43 -1.82
C PHE A 83 11.39 -6.54 -1.21
N TRP A 84 10.15 -6.72 -1.67
CA TRP A 84 9.24 -7.76 -1.17
C TRP A 84 9.15 -9.00 -2.09
N ASP A 85 9.63 -8.88 -3.33
CA ASP A 85 9.57 -9.96 -4.34
C ASP A 85 10.86 -10.81 -4.41
N LEU A 86 11.79 -10.67 -3.44
CA LEU A 86 13.05 -11.43 -3.32
C LEU A 86 13.12 -12.26 -2.03
#